data_AF-A0A956R303-F1
#
_entry.id   AF-A0A956R303-F1
#
_cell.length_a   1.000
_cell.length_b   1.000
_cell.length_c   1.000
_cell.angle_alpha   90.00
_cell.angle_beta   90.00
_cell.angle_gamma   90.00
#
_symmetry.space_group_name_H-M   'P 1'
#
loop_
_entity.id
_entity.type
_entity.pdbx_description
1 polymer ?
#
loop_
_entity_poly.entity_id
_entity_poly.type
_entity_poly.pdbx_seq_one_letter_code
_entity_poly.pdbx_strand_id
1 'polypeptide(L)'
;MRTSKSVLLTTLTLTTLALGLATSSCKSEDGAGKADAASGGEDGEKQDDEKNEDSSKDNPFAAMASNPFAAMLGSKLGEPGPYDPPKQSQGYDAGQPHLRVLDLGGSVGEVESFDPFAFAGSAGGGKQTLQLLDKLEELAGEEQLQGLVLRVDQLSLDMARAEELRAALLAFKGEGARKLHCHAEGLGNADYYLLTACDRLVLAPVGGVMIPGPAATPIHLKGLLDKLGVEADFLHVGAFKGAAEPLTRDAPSPEMIETLTAIVDRSHATMVEGIAAGRGKSGEEVGGWIDQALFTVEQAQEAGMIDGISPWEPFLAEAQQDAAGGWKKVSMKQDMLADPTALQRFIGLAPPKRPSEPHVALVYAVGNIIDGKG
;
A
#
# COMPACT_ATOMS: atom_id res chain seq x y z
N MET A 1 -51.75 35.48 -9.66
CA MET A 1 -50.75 35.23 -10.71
C MET A 1 -49.87 34.07 -10.24
N ARG A 2 -49.76 33.05 -11.08
CA ARG A 2 -49.23 31.72 -10.76
C ARG A 2 -47.70 31.69 -10.66
N THR A 3 -47.26 30.81 -9.77
CA THR A 3 -45.94 30.23 -9.52
C THR A 3 -45.22 29.66 -10.75
N SER A 4 -43.88 29.71 -10.77
CA SER A 4 -43.04 28.54 -11.08
C SER A 4 -41.57 28.77 -10.71
N LYS A 5 -41.03 27.92 -9.82
CA LYS A 5 -39.60 27.67 -9.58
C LYS A 5 -39.24 26.44 -10.41
N SER A 6 -38.22 26.53 -11.27
CA SER A 6 -37.68 25.37 -11.98
C SER A 6 -36.49 24.81 -11.21
N VAL A 7 -36.70 23.62 -10.63
CA VAL A 7 -35.67 22.74 -10.06
C VAL A 7 -35.22 21.82 -11.20
N LEU A 8 -33.93 21.81 -11.52
CA LEU A 8 -33.34 20.81 -12.42
C LEU A 8 -33.15 19.52 -11.62
N LEU A 9 -33.93 18.50 -11.97
CA LEU A 9 -33.81 17.12 -11.50
C LEU A 9 -32.82 16.40 -12.43
N THR A 10 -31.61 16.13 -11.96
CA THR A 10 -30.67 15.25 -12.68
C THR A 10 -30.90 13.82 -12.20
N THR A 11 -31.43 13.00 -13.09
CA THR A 11 -31.69 11.57 -12.92
C THR A 11 -30.39 10.78 -12.71
N LEU A 12 -30.31 10.09 -11.57
CA LEU A 12 -29.28 9.09 -11.26
C LEU A 12 -29.78 7.72 -11.74
N THR A 13 -29.20 7.18 -12.81
CA THR A 13 -29.49 5.81 -13.29
C THR A 13 -28.72 4.79 -12.46
N LEU A 14 -29.44 4.09 -11.59
CA LEU A 14 -28.95 2.95 -10.81
C LEU A 14 -28.85 1.74 -11.75
N THR A 15 -27.63 1.28 -12.06
CA THR A 15 -27.40 0.07 -12.85
C THR A 15 -27.14 -1.09 -11.89
N THR A 16 -28.15 -1.96 -11.73
CA THR A 16 -28.09 -3.16 -10.89
C THR A 16 -27.27 -4.24 -11.62
N LEU A 17 -26.08 -4.56 -11.10
CA LEU A 17 -25.32 -5.72 -11.56
C LEU A 17 -25.71 -6.93 -10.69
N ALA A 18 -26.47 -7.86 -11.26
CA ALA A 18 -26.83 -9.11 -10.62
C ALA A 18 -25.65 -10.09 -10.68
N LEU A 19 -25.10 -10.48 -9.52
CA LEU A 19 -24.09 -11.52 -9.41
C LEU A 19 -24.79 -12.86 -9.14
N GLY A 20 -24.73 -13.77 -10.11
CA GLY A 20 -25.26 -15.12 -9.97
C GLY A 20 -24.38 -15.99 -9.08
N LEU A 21 -24.95 -16.45 -7.96
CA LEU A 21 -24.36 -17.48 -7.09
C LEU A 21 -24.39 -18.84 -7.82
N ALA A 22 -23.22 -19.37 -8.15
CA ALA A 22 -23.07 -20.76 -8.56
C ALA A 22 -22.99 -21.63 -7.29
N THR A 23 -24.10 -22.26 -6.93
CA THR A 23 -24.16 -23.32 -5.92
C THR A 23 -23.54 -24.60 -6.48
N SER A 24 -22.38 -24.99 -5.97
CA SER A 24 -21.84 -26.35 -6.12
C SER A 24 -22.64 -27.28 -5.21
N SER A 25 -23.40 -28.19 -5.84
CA SER A 25 -24.23 -29.18 -5.18
C SER A 25 -23.37 -30.38 -4.78
N CYS A 26 -23.23 -30.63 -3.48
CA CYS A 26 -22.64 -31.85 -2.94
C CYS A 26 -23.65 -33.00 -3.10
N LYS A 27 -23.25 -34.00 -3.88
CA LYS A 27 -24.04 -35.18 -4.20
C LYS A 27 -23.95 -36.18 -3.03
N SER A 28 -25.06 -36.39 -2.34
CA SER A 28 -25.26 -37.51 -1.42
C SER A 28 -25.68 -38.75 -2.21
N GLU A 29 -24.93 -39.85 -2.10
CA GLU A 29 -25.44 -41.19 -2.42
C GLU A 29 -25.10 -42.12 -1.25
N ASP A 30 -26.17 -42.55 -0.57
CA ASP A 30 -26.20 -43.60 0.43
C ASP A 30 -25.85 -44.96 -0.21
N GLY A 31 -25.08 -45.77 0.52
CA GLY A 31 -24.76 -47.14 0.12
C GLY A 31 -24.21 -47.95 1.28
N ALA A 32 -25.10 -48.49 2.11
CA ALA A 32 -24.78 -49.50 3.12
C ALA A 32 -24.57 -50.89 2.47
N GLY A 33 -23.54 -51.64 2.88
CA GLY A 33 -23.45 -53.06 2.51
C GLY A 33 -22.10 -53.78 2.64
N LYS A 34 -21.68 -54.06 3.89
CA LYS A 34 -21.22 -55.37 4.43
C LYS A 34 -19.92 -56.08 3.93
N ALA A 35 -19.12 -56.49 4.94
CA ALA A 35 -18.20 -57.66 5.02
C ALA A 35 -16.91 -57.61 4.19
N ASP A 36 -15.70 -58.04 4.63
CA ASP A 36 -15.26 -58.95 5.69
C ASP A 36 -13.79 -58.67 6.12
N ALA A 37 -13.39 -59.32 7.20
CA ALA A 37 -12.13 -59.31 7.95
C ALA A 37 -10.82 -59.54 7.15
N ALA A 38 -9.69 -59.01 7.66
CA ALA A 38 -8.61 -59.81 8.29
C ALA A 38 -7.35 -58.97 8.59
N SER A 39 -6.66 -59.40 9.65
CA SER A 39 -5.51 -58.83 10.36
C SER A 39 -4.13 -59.31 9.85
N GLY A 40 -3.07 -58.58 10.25
CA GLY A 40 -1.65 -59.02 10.28
C GLY A 40 -0.86 -58.52 9.05
N GLY A 41 0.40 -58.09 9.12
CA GLY A 41 1.47 -58.18 10.11
C GLY A 41 2.80 -58.27 9.34
N GLU A 42 3.81 -57.51 9.78
CA GLU A 42 5.27 -57.68 9.60
C GLU A 42 5.95 -57.62 8.21
N ASP A 43 6.95 -56.74 8.16
CA ASP A 43 8.34 -56.89 7.68
C ASP A 43 8.67 -57.67 6.39
N GLY A 44 9.49 -57.03 5.53
CA GLY A 44 10.11 -57.71 4.39
C GLY A 44 10.91 -56.81 3.46
N GLU A 45 12.13 -56.51 3.87
CA GLU A 45 13.23 -56.04 3.03
C GLU A 45 13.52 -57.05 1.90
N LYS A 46 13.64 -56.57 0.65
CA LYS A 46 14.50 -57.17 -0.39
C LYS A 46 14.67 -56.27 -1.60
N GLN A 47 15.94 -55.93 -1.86
CA GLN A 47 16.48 -55.58 -3.17
C GLN A 47 16.19 -56.69 -4.19
N ASP A 48 15.96 -56.29 -5.45
CA ASP A 48 16.55 -56.93 -6.62
C ASP A 48 16.52 -55.94 -7.81
N ASP A 49 17.65 -55.87 -8.51
CA ASP A 49 17.99 -54.98 -9.61
C ASP A 49 17.42 -55.42 -10.99
N GLU A 50 17.38 -54.44 -11.90
CA GLU A 50 17.40 -54.50 -13.37
C GLU A 50 16.14 -54.93 -14.17
N LYS A 51 15.50 -53.95 -14.83
CA LYS A 51 15.72 -53.70 -16.28
C LYS A 51 14.97 -52.46 -16.81
N ASN A 52 15.71 -51.71 -17.63
CA ASN A 52 15.33 -50.58 -18.47
C ASN A 52 13.99 -50.73 -19.21
N GLU A 53 13.18 -49.67 -19.21
CA GLU A 53 12.67 -49.06 -20.44
C GLU A 53 12.36 -47.57 -20.23
N ASP A 54 12.94 -46.76 -21.11
CA ASP A 54 12.94 -45.30 -21.19
C ASP A 54 11.54 -44.78 -21.58
N SER A 55 10.91 -44.01 -20.70
CA SER A 55 9.76 -43.16 -21.04
C SER A 55 10.03 -41.72 -20.63
N SER A 56 11.08 -41.13 -21.18
CA SER A 56 11.34 -39.69 -21.14
C SER A 56 10.85 -38.97 -22.40
N LYS A 57 9.60 -39.18 -22.80
CA LYS A 57 8.94 -38.32 -23.81
C LYS A 57 7.51 -38.09 -23.37
N ASP A 58 7.28 -36.87 -22.91
CA ASP A 58 6.07 -36.07 -23.11
C ASP A 58 6.00 -35.00 -22.02
N ASN A 59 6.98 -34.08 -22.05
CA ASN A 59 6.82 -32.78 -21.39
C ASN A 59 6.31 -31.80 -22.45
N PRO A 60 5.01 -31.42 -22.45
CA PRO A 60 4.40 -30.61 -23.50
C PRO A 60 4.96 -29.18 -23.60
N PHE A 61 5.87 -28.81 -22.69
CA PHE A 61 6.56 -27.52 -22.67
C PHE A 61 8.01 -27.56 -23.17
N ALA A 62 8.60 -28.75 -23.41
CA ALA A 62 9.99 -28.85 -23.88
C ALA A 62 10.20 -28.23 -25.28
N ALA A 63 9.15 -28.22 -26.11
CA ALA A 63 9.20 -27.64 -27.46
C ALA A 63 9.15 -26.10 -27.48
N MET A 64 8.83 -25.43 -26.36
CA MET A 64 8.92 -23.96 -26.27
C MET A 64 10.34 -23.47 -25.97
N ALA A 65 11.17 -24.28 -25.31
CA ALA A 65 12.51 -23.88 -24.85
C ALA A 65 13.56 -23.80 -25.98
N SER A 66 13.32 -24.48 -27.12
CA SER A 66 14.25 -24.51 -28.25
C SER A 66 13.82 -23.63 -29.43
N ASN A 67 12.78 -22.81 -29.28
CA ASN A 67 12.29 -21.96 -30.36
C ASN A 67 13.05 -20.62 -30.36
N PRO A 68 13.76 -20.24 -31.44
CA PRO A 68 14.48 -18.96 -31.52
C PRO A 68 13.55 -17.74 -31.34
N PHE A 69 12.24 -17.91 -31.56
CA PHE A 69 11.24 -16.89 -31.25
C PHE A 69 11.00 -16.71 -29.74
N ALA A 70 11.09 -17.76 -28.92
CA ALA A 70 11.00 -17.69 -27.46
C ALA A 70 12.25 -17.05 -26.84
N ALA A 71 13.44 -17.31 -27.41
CA ALA A 71 14.67 -16.62 -27.04
C ALA A 71 14.65 -15.12 -27.41
N MET A 72 14.00 -14.76 -28.52
CA MET A 72 13.80 -13.36 -28.93
C MET A 72 12.70 -12.63 -28.12
N LEU A 73 11.69 -13.36 -27.63
CA LEU A 73 10.67 -12.83 -26.71
C LEU A 73 11.21 -12.67 -25.29
N GLY A 74 12.00 -13.62 -24.78
CA GLY A 74 12.59 -13.57 -23.44
C GLY A 74 13.52 -12.38 -23.23
N SER A 75 14.33 -12.02 -24.24
CA SER A 75 15.22 -10.85 -24.18
C SER A 75 14.49 -9.51 -24.30
N LYS A 76 13.30 -9.48 -24.92
CA LYS A 76 12.50 -8.26 -25.11
C LYS A 76 11.37 -8.05 -24.09
N LEU A 77 11.04 -9.04 -23.27
CA LEU A 77 10.04 -8.90 -22.20
C LEU A 77 10.51 -8.00 -21.04
N GLY A 78 11.82 -7.77 -20.89
CA GLY A 78 12.39 -6.93 -19.83
C GLY A 78 12.67 -5.47 -20.23
N GLU A 79 12.74 -5.18 -21.53
CA GLU A 79 12.99 -3.84 -22.05
C GLU A 79 11.68 -3.03 -22.03
N PRO A 80 11.67 -1.83 -21.42
CA PRO A 80 10.50 -0.97 -21.43
C PRO A 80 10.08 -0.71 -22.87
N GLY A 81 8.79 -0.88 -23.16
CA GLY A 81 8.22 -0.57 -24.47
C GLY A 81 8.42 0.89 -24.85
N PRO A 82 8.17 1.28 -26.10
CA PRO A 82 8.37 2.66 -26.57
C PRO A 82 7.51 3.70 -25.85
N TYR A 83 6.48 3.26 -25.13
CA TYR A 83 5.58 4.10 -24.33
C TYR A 83 5.76 3.91 -22.82
N ASP A 84 6.64 2.99 -22.40
CA ASP A 84 6.91 2.79 -20.99
C ASP A 84 7.88 3.87 -20.50
N PRO A 85 7.66 4.43 -19.29
CA PRO A 85 8.58 5.39 -18.73
C PRO A 85 9.98 4.77 -18.56
N PRO A 86 11.06 5.54 -18.81
CA PRO A 86 12.42 5.03 -18.70
C PRO A 86 12.70 4.54 -17.27
N LYS A 87 13.44 3.44 -17.15
CA LYS A 87 13.89 2.90 -15.84
C LYS A 87 15.11 3.65 -15.29
N GLN A 88 15.82 4.41 -16.12
CA GLN A 88 16.99 5.21 -15.76
C GLN A 88 17.23 6.31 -16.81
N SER A 89 17.98 7.34 -16.45
CA SER A 89 18.40 8.39 -17.39
C SER A 89 19.35 7.84 -18.47
N GLN A 90 19.40 8.52 -19.61
CA GLN A 90 20.44 8.25 -20.61
C GLN A 90 21.82 8.54 -20.00
N GLY A 91 22.77 7.61 -20.20
CA GLY A 91 24.13 7.76 -19.65
C GLY A 91 24.23 7.55 -18.14
N TYR A 92 23.26 6.90 -17.50
CA TYR A 92 23.34 6.57 -16.07
C TYR A 92 24.63 5.79 -15.73
N ASP A 93 25.35 6.26 -14.72
CA ASP A 93 26.60 5.67 -14.23
C ASP A 93 26.56 5.55 -12.71
N ALA A 94 26.50 4.30 -12.22
CA ALA A 94 26.47 4.01 -10.78
C ALA A 94 27.78 4.37 -10.06
N GLY A 95 28.90 4.50 -10.79
CA GLY A 95 30.20 4.90 -10.24
C GLY A 95 30.33 6.41 -10.02
N GLN A 96 29.38 7.20 -10.50
CA GLN A 96 29.34 8.65 -10.34
C GLN A 96 28.23 9.07 -9.35
N PRO A 97 28.31 10.28 -8.78
CA PRO A 97 27.25 10.85 -7.96
C PRO A 97 25.91 10.83 -8.69
N HIS A 98 24.94 10.05 -8.20
CA HIS A 98 23.67 9.78 -8.89
C HIS A 98 22.46 9.86 -7.94
N LEU A 99 21.25 9.86 -8.51
CA LEU A 99 19.98 9.83 -7.78
C LEU A 99 19.25 8.50 -7.95
N ARG A 100 18.37 8.20 -6.99
CA ARG A 100 17.36 7.14 -7.12
C ARG A 100 15.99 7.77 -7.30
N VAL A 101 15.13 7.15 -8.12
CA VAL A 101 13.73 7.57 -8.27
C VAL A 101 12.83 6.52 -7.65
N LEU A 102 12.07 6.88 -6.62
CA LEU A 102 11.09 6.01 -5.98
C LEU A 102 9.68 6.49 -6.29
N ASP A 103 8.87 5.63 -6.90
CA ASP A 103 7.44 5.88 -7.05
C ASP A 103 6.71 5.32 -5.83
N LEU A 104 5.99 6.20 -5.14
CA LEU A 104 5.18 5.87 -3.99
C LEU A 104 3.72 6.20 -4.29
N GLY A 105 2.90 5.16 -4.42
CA GLY A 105 1.49 5.29 -4.73
C GLY A 105 0.73 4.02 -4.40
N GLY A 106 -0.59 4.10 -4.47
CA GLY A 106 -1.48 3.02 -4.02
C GLY A 106 -1.54 2.93 -2.50
N SER A 107 -1.95 1.78 -1.99
CA SER A 107 -1.99 1.56 -0.53
C SER A 107 -0.61 1.17 0.01
N VAL A 108 -0.27 1.68 1.18
CA VAL A 108 0.81 1.12 2.00
C VAL A 108 0.16 0.35 3.15
N GLY A 109 0.72 -0.77 3.59
CA GLY A 109 0.18 -1.57 4.68
C GLY A 109 1.24 -2.43 5.37
N GLU A 110 0.90 -3.01 6.52
CA GLU A 110 1.83 -3.85 7.29
C GLU A 110 2.15 -5.19 6.63
N VAL A 111 1.15 -5.75 5.95
CA VAL A 111 1.27 -6.99 5.18
C VAL A 111 0.86 -6.66 3.75
N GLU A 112 1.50 -7.30 2.78
CA GLU A 112 1.06 -7.22 1.38
C GLU A 112 -0.41 -7.64 1.31
N SER A 113 -1.28 -6.69 0.97
CA SER A 113 -2.64 -6.99 0.61
C SER A 113 -2.60 -7.72 -0.73
N PHE A 114 -2.79 -9.03 -0.70
CA PHE A 114 -3.08 -9.79 -1.91
C PHE A 114 -4.41 -9.27 -2.46
N ASP A 115 -4.37 -8.47 -3.50
CA ASP A 115 -5.54 -8.16 -4.32
C ASP A 115 -5.66 -9.24 -5.40
N PRO A 116 -6.65 -10.15 -5.33
CA PRO A 116 -6.88 -11.17 -6.35
C PRO A 116 -7.17 -10.57 -7.73
N PHE A 117 -7.56 -9.30 -7.79
CA PHE A 117 -7.84 -8.54 -9.01
C PHE A 117 -6.66 -7.69 -9.48
N ALA A 118 -5.51 -7.68 -8.78
CA ALA A 118 -4.29 -7.02 -9.24
C ALA A 118 -3.79 -7.56 -10.61
N PHE A 119 -4.16 -8.81 -10.95
CA PHE A 119 -3.91 -9.38 -12.28
C PHE A 119 -4.72 -8.69 -13.41
N ALA A 120 -5.84 -8.04 -13.07
CA ALA A 120 -6.72 -7.35 -14.01
C ALA A 120 -6.33 -5.87 -14.24
N GLY A 121 -5.17 -5.42 -13.73
CA GLY A 121 -4.64 -4.08 -14.00
C GLY A 121 -5.38 -2.93 -13.32
N SER A 122 -6.21 -3.23 -12.31
CA SER A 122 -6.87 -2.21 -11.48
C SER A 122 -6.19 -2.16 -10.12
N ALA A 123 -5.73 -0.96 -9.74
CA ALA A 123 -4.98 -0.63 -8.53
C ALA A 123 -3.58 -1.28 -8.42
N GLY A 124 -2.54 -0.44 -8.35
CA GLY A 124 -1.20 -0.88 -8.01
C GLY A 124 -1.22 -1.64 -6.67
N GLY A 125 -0.63 -2.84 -6.68
CA GLY A 125 -0.54 -3.68 -5.47
C GLY A 125 0.02 -2.90 -4.29
N GLY A 126 -0.54 -3.15 -3.10
CA GLY A 126 -0.12 -2.45 -1.89
C GLY A 126 1.36 -2.69 -1.59
N LYS A 127 2.07 -1.66 -1.13
CA LYS A 127 3.46 -1.77 -0.69
C LYS A 127 3.51 -2.07 0.81
N GLN A 128 4.43 -2.94 1.22
CA GLN A 128 4.66 -3.17 2.65
C GLN A 128 5.46 -2.03 3.27
N THR A 129 5.05 -1.57 4.45
CA THR A 129 5.79 -0.57 5.22
C THR A 129 7.23 -1.02 5.43
N LEU A 130 7.44 -2.24 5.94
CA LEU A 130 8.78 -2.77 6.22
C LEU A 130 9.68 -2.82 4.98
N GLN A 131 9.16 -3.24 3.83
CA GLN A 131 9.93 -3.24 2.58
C GLN A 131 10.39 -1.84 2.17
N LEU A 132 9.56 -0.81 2.40
CA LEU A 132 9.94 0.57 2.13
C LEU A 132 11.05 1.04 3.08
N LEU A 133 10.96 0.68 4.36
CA LEU A 133 11.97 1.00 5.36
C LEU A 133 13.31 0.34 5.04
N ASP A 134 13.31 -0.97 4.81
CA ASP A 134 14.50 -1.75 4.42
C ASP A 134 15.13 -1.18 3.15
N LYS A 135 14.30 -0.79 2.17
CA LYS A 135 14.79 -0.19 0.92
C LYS A 135 15.45 1.16 1.17
N LEU A 136 14.87 2.01 2.02
CA LEU A 136 15.47 3.31 2.37
C LEU A 136 16.80 3.12 3.10
N GLU A 137 16.90 2.12 3.99
CA GLU A 137 18.15 1.77 4.67
C GLU A 137 19.20 1.24 3.70
N GLU A 138 18.84 0.34 2.78
CA GLU A 138 19.73 -0.17 1.74
C GLU A 138 20.28 0.97 0.88
N LEU A 139 19.40 1.87 0.42
CA LEU A 139 19.79 3.04 -0.37
C LEU A 139 20.71 3.98 0.44
N ALA A 140 20.46 4.15 1.74
CA ALA A 140 21.34 4.92 2.62
C ALA A 140 22.74 4.30 2.79
N GLY A 141 22.96 3.04 2.39
CA GLY A 141 24.28 2.41 2.35
C GLY A 141 25.08 2.68 1.06
N GLU A 142 24.47 3.24 0.01
CA GLU A 142 25.15 3.45 -1.28
C GLU A 142 26.08 4.67 -1.25
N GLU A 143 27.39 4.47 -1.47
CA GLU A 143 28.40 5.54 -1.37
C GLU A 143 28.23 6.67 -2.39
N GLN A 144 27.86 6.35 -3.63
CA GLN A 144 27.70 7.33 -4.72
C GLN A 144 26.30 7.95 -4.79
N LEU A 145 25.39 7.55 -3.89
CA LEU A 145 24.02 8.05 -3.89
C LEU A 145 23.92 9.43 -3.24
N GLN A 146 23.61 10.43 -4.05
CA GLN A 146 23.48 11.83 -3.61
C GLN A 146 22.07 12.16 -3.10
N GLY A 147 21.06 11.35 -3.42
CA GLY A 147 19.70 11.67 -3.07
C GLY A 147 18.63 10.77 -3.68
N LEU A 148 17.41 11.04 -3.26
CA LEU A 148 16.20 10.35 -3.68
C LEU A 148 15.23 11.38 -4.29
N VAL A 149 14.68 11.03 -5.45
CA VAL A 149 13.52 11.70 -6.04
C VAL A 149 12.31 10.83 -5.75
N LEU A 150 11.40 11.33 -4.91
CA LEU A 150 10.16 10.67 -4.56
C LEU A 150 9.03 11.19 -5.45
N ARG A 151 8.43 10.33 -6.25
CA ARG A 151 7.20 10.62 -7.00
C ARG A 151 6.02 10.05 -6.24
N VAL A 152 5.13 10.92 -5.76
CA VAL A 152 3.92 10.51 -5.05
C VAL A 152 2.70 10.67 -5.93
N ASP A 153 1.93 9.60 -6.07
CA ASP A 153 0.66 9.59 -6.79
C ASP A 153 -0.34 8.66 -6.11
N GLN A 154 -1.56 9.16 -5.85
CA GLN A 154 -2.66 8.41 -5.23
C GLN A 154 -2.23 7.54 -4.03
N LEU A 155 -1.44 8.11 -3.12
CA LEU A 155 -0.93 7.41 -1.94
C LEU A 155 -2.00 7.32 -0.84
N SER A 156 -2.32 6.11 -0.42
CA SER A 156 -3.19 5.84 0.72
C SER A 156 -2.34 5.39 1.92
N LEU A 157 -2.28 6.27 2.91
CA LEU A 157 -1.38 6.19 4.06
C LEU A 157 -2.09 6.74 5.31
N ASP A 158 -1.95 6.06 6.44
CA ASP A 158 -2.39 6.59 7.73
C ASP A 158 -1.26 7.39 8.41
N MET A 159 -1.63 8.19 9.41
CA MET A 159 -0.68 9.08 10.09
C MET A 159 0.45 8.34 10.80
N ALA A 160 0.20 7.13 11.34
CA ALA A 160 1.22 6.37 12.04
C ALA A 160 2.33 5.90 11.09
N ARG A 161 1.93 5.31 9.95
CA ARG A 161 2.88 4.91 8.90
C ARG A 161 3.52 6.13 8.21
N ALA A 162 2.81 7.24 8.10
CA ALA A 162 3.40 8.49 7.64
C ALA A 162 4.51 8.99 8.57
N GLU A 163 4.32 8.89 9.89
CA GLU A 163 5.35 9.22 10.89
C GLU A 163 6.58 8.32 10.77
N GLU A 164 6.38 7.01 10.64
CA GLU A 164 7.48 6.06 10.49
C GLU A 164 8.26 6.27 9.19
N LEU A 165 7.57 6.38 8.05
CA LEU A 165 8.20 6.65 6.75
C LEU A 165 8.89 8.02 6.74
N ARG A 166 8.30 9.04 7.37
CA ARG A 166 8.91 10.37 7.49
C ARG A 166 10.19 10.30 8.31
N ALA A 167 10.21 9.57 9.41
CA ALA A 167 11.42 9.36 10.21
C ALA A 167 12.51 8.63 9.38
N ALA A 168 12.14 7.61 8.60
CA ALA A 168 13.07 6.90 7.72
C ALA A 168 13.62 7.80 6.60
N LEU A 169 12.79 8.67 6.00
CA LEU A 169 13.25 9.67 5.02
C LEU A 169 14.24 10.66 5.65
N LEU A 170 13.94 11.16 6.85
CA LEU A 170 14.86 12.05 7.58
C LEU A 170 16.19 11.33 7.91
N ALA A 171 16.14 10.06 8.32
CA ALA A 171 17.32 9.25 8.57
C ALA A 171 18.14 9.01 7.28
N PHE A 172 17.47 8.71 6.16
CA PHE A 172 18.11 8.57 4.84
C PHE A 172 18.84 9.87 4.44
N LYS A 173 18.18 11.02 4.63
CA LYS A 173 18.74 12.35 4.36
C LYS A 173 19.99 12.61 5.19
N GLY A 174 20.02 12.06 6.41
CA GLY A 174 21.06 12.31 7.41
C GLY A 174 21.13 13.79 7.76
N GLU A 175 22.32 14.26 8.13
CA GLU A 175 22.60 15.68 8.39
C GLU A 175 22.73 16.50 7.08
N GLY A 176 21.88 16.23 6.08
CA GLY A 176 21.91 16.88 4.77
C GLY A 176 22.94 16.29 3.80
N ALA A 177 23.49 15.12 4.12
CA ALA A 177 24.42 14.40 3.26
C ALA A 177 23.78 13.96 1.94
N ARG A 178 22.46 13.77 1.94
CA ARG A 178 21.68 13.40 0.75
C ARG A 178 20.53 14.37 0.55
N LYS A 179 20.09 14.51 -0.70
CA LYS A 179 18.95 15.35 -1.09
C LYS A 179 17.66 14.54 -1.20
N LEU A 180 16.55 15.13 -0.77
CA LEU A 180 15.20 14.62 -0.97
C LEU A 180 14.38 15.58 -1.83
N HIS A 181 14.16 15.20 -3.09
CA HIS A 181 13.32 15.93 -4.02
C HIS A 181 11.98 15.21 -4.14
N CYS A 182 10.88 15.90 -3.90
CA CYS A 182 9.55 15.29 -3.89
C CYS A 182 8.64 15.98 -4.89
N HIS A 183 7.90 15.16 -5.63
CA HIS A 183 6.86 15.58 -6.55
C HIS A 183 5.56 14.87 -6.22
N ALA A 184 4.45 15.59 -6.26
CA ALA A 184 3.14 14.99 -6.09
C ALA A 184 2.09 15.60 -7.01
N GLU A 185 1.04 14.83 -7.29
CA GLU A 185 -0.11 15.30 -8.08
C GLU A 185 -1.20 15.94 -7.22
N GLY A 186 -1.28 15.58 -5.95
CA GLY A 186 -2.17 16.17 -4.95
C GLY A 186 -1.77 15.68 -3.56
N LEU A 187 -2.11 16.45 -2.52
CA LEU A 187 -1.71 16.13 -1.15
C LEU A 187 -2.87 16.24 -0.17
N GLY A 188 -3.04 15.22 0.64
CA GLY A 188 -3.90 15.16 1.82
C GLY A 188 -3.12 15.33 3.13
N ASN A 189 -3.76 14.97 4.25
CA ASN A 189 -3.16 15.04 5.59
C ASN A 189 -1.84 14.26 5.73
N ALA A 190 -1.85 12.95 5.47
CA ALA A 190 -0.76 12.04 5.82
C ALA A 190 0.41 12.09 4.83
N ASP A 191 0.11 12.18 3.53
CA ASP A 191 1.07 12.38 2.45
C ASP A 191 1.69 13.78 2.49
N TYR A 192 0.93 14.86 2.78
CA TYR A 192 1.56 16.17 3.01
C TYR A 192 2.52 16.13 4.20
N TYR A 193 2.08 15.56 5.33
CA TYR A 193 2.91 15.37 6.52
C TYR A 193 4.21 14.61 6.19
N LEU A 194 4.11 13.48 5.46
CA LEU A 194 5.26 12.71 5.00
C LEU A 194 6.22 13.56 4.16
N LEU A 195 5.69 14.26 3.15
CA LEU A 195 6.50 15.04 2.21
C LEU A 195 7.12 16.30 2.80
N THR A 196 6.74 16.70 4.02
CA THR A 196 7.46 17.76 4.75
C THR A 196 8.88 17.36 5.17
N ALA A 197 9.27 16.09 5.05
CA ALA A 197 10.67 15.68 5.22
C ALA A 197 11.57 16.08 4.04
N CYS A 198 10.98 16.37 2.88
CA CYS A 198 11.72 16.64 1.65
C CYS A 198 12.41 18.02 1.71
N ASP A 199 13.58 18.14 1.09
CA ASP A 199 14.27 19.43 0.94
C ASP A 199 13.55 20.33 -0.04
N ARG A 200 12.89 19.72 -1.03
CA ARG A 200 12.10 20.41 -2.04
C ARG A 200 10.85 19.61 -2.37
N LEU A 201 9.69 20.25 -2.24
CA LEU A 201 8.37 19.70 -2.54
C LEU A 201 7.73 20.50 -3.68
N VAL A 202 7.50 19.86 -4.81
CA VAL A 202 6.90 20.45 -6.01
C VAL A 202 5.59 19.77 -6.33
N LEU A 203 4.58 20.53 -6.72
CA LEU A 203 3.29 19.97 -7.16
C LEU A 203 3.09 20.08 -8.66
N ALA A 204 2.33 19.14 -9.20
CA ALA A 204 1.80 19.23 -10.55
C ALA A 204 0.88 20.47 -10.70
N PRO A 205 0.83 21.13 -11.88
CA PRO A 205 0.06 22.37 -12.08
C PRO A 205 -1.45 22.26 -11.86
N VAL A 206 -2.02 21.06 -11.92
CA VAL A 206 -3.47 20.81 -11.70
C VAL A 206 -3.76 20.23 -10.32
N GLY A 207 -2.74 20.15 -9.46
CA GLY A 207 -2.85 19.60 -8.12
C GLY A 207 -3.39 20.60 -7.09
N GLY A 208 -3.30 20.20 -5.83
CA GLY A 208 -3.68 21.02 -4.69
C GLY A 208 -3.30 20.37 -3.37
N VAL A 209 -3.46 21.12 -2.29
CA VAL A 209 -3.24 20.63 -0.91
C VAL A 209 -4.55 20.72 -0.14
N MET A 210 -4.96 19.61 0.44
CA MET A 210 -6.19 19.47 1.22
C MET A 210 -5.88 18.84 2.58
N ILE A 211 -5.63 19.68 3.58
CA ILE A 211 -5.23 19.26 4.93
C ILE A 211 -6.23 19.71 6.02
N PRO A 212 -7.47 19.18 6.04
CA PRO A 212 -8.50 19.59 7.01
C PRO A 212 -8.19 19.18 8.46
N GLY A 213 -7.08 18.50 8.71
CA GLY A 213 -6.75 17.93 10.02
C GLY A 213 -7.52 16.65 10.33
N PRO A 214 -7.23 16.00 11.48
CA PRO A 214 -7.95 14.82 11.92
C PRO A 214 -9.35 15.17 12.46
N ALA A 215 -10.34 14.32 12.19
CA ALA A 215 -11.69 14.46 12.71
C ALA A 215 -12.29 13.10 13.05
N ALA A 216 -13.16 13.05 14.05
CA ALA A 216 -13.92 11.87 14.44
C ALA A 216 -15.41 12.18 14.48
N THR A 217 -16.20 11.53 13.62
CA THR A 217 -17.64 11.76 13.49
C THR A 217 -18.43 10.46 13.65
N PRO A 218 -18.66 9.97 14.88
CA PRO A 218 -19.38 8.73 15.10
C PRO A 218 -20.86 8.89 14.71
N ILE A 219 -21.35 8.02 13.82
CA ILE A 219 -22.74 8.01 13.37
C ILE A 219 -23.59 7.24 14.39
N HIS A 220 -24.62 7.88 14.95
CA HIS A 220 -25.55 7.24 15.88
C HIS A 220 -26.86 6.86 15.17
N LEU A 221 -27.23 5.57 15.28
CA LEU A 221 -28.33 4.94 14.57
C LEU A 221 -29.47 4.50 15.48
N LYS A 222 -29.39 4.71 16.80
CA LYS A 222 -30.45 4.29 17.74
C LYS A 222 -31.83 4.81 17.34
N GLY A 223 -31.97 6.10 17.06
CA GLY A 223 -33.25 6.66 16.59
C GLY A 223 -33.76 6.11 15.25
N LEU A 224 -32.90 5.53 14.41
CA LEU A 224 -33.33 4.76 13.23
C LEU A 224 -33.84 3.37 13.64
N LEU A 225 -33.11 2.67 14.52
CA LEU A 225 -33.49 1.35 15.02
C LEU A 225 -34.85 1.37 15.74
N ASP A 226 -35.09 2.38 16.58
CA ASP A 226 -36.37 2.58 17.27
C ASP A 226 -37.55 2.68 16.28
N LYS A 227 -37.36 3.38 15.15
CA LYS A 227 -38.40 3.52 14.11
C LYS A 227 -38.68 2.22 13.36
N LEU A 228 -37.68 1.34 13.29
CA LEU A 228 -37.80 0.01 12.69
C LEU A 228 -38.32 -1.03 13.69
N GLY A 229 -38.50 -0.66 14.96
CA GLY A 229 -38.86 -1.60 16.02
C GLY A 229 -37.75 -2.59 16.35
N VAL A 230 -36.48 -2.19 16.12
CA VAL A 230 -35.29 -2.99 16.41
C VAL A 230 -34.61 -2.45 17.65
N GLU A 231 -34.23 -3.33 18.59
CA GLU A 231 -33.49 -2.97 19.79
C GLU A 231 -32.07 -3.56 19.71
N ALA A 232 -31.06 -2.71 19.94
CA ALA A 232 -29.67 -3.12 20.01
C ALA A 232 -29.33 -3.60 21.44
N ASP A 233 -29.21 -4.91 21.63
CA ASP A 233 -28.82 -5.51 22.91
C ASP A 233 -27.30 -5.75 22.95
N PHE A 234 -26.59 -4.97 23.78
CA PHE A 234 -25.15 -5.05 23.95
C PHE A 234 -24.77 -5.09 25.42
N LEU A 235 -24.02 -6.11 25.82
CA LEU A 235 -23.36 -6.16 27.13
C LEU A 235 -21.95 -5.59 27.02
N HIS A 236 -21.64 -4.58 27.82
CA HIS A 236 -20.29 -4.02 27.93
C HIS A 236 -19.95 -3.73 29.40
N VAL A 237 -18.66 -3.79 29.73
CA VAL A 237 -18.12 -3.45 31.05
C VAL A 237 -16.99 -2.45 30.84
N GLY A 238 -17.08 -1.31 31.53
CA GLY A 238 -16.12 -0.22 31.47
C GLY A 238 -16.68 1.04 30.81
N ALA A 239 -16.50 2.19 31.46
CA ALA A 239 -17.07 3.47 31.05
C ALA A 239 -16.59 3.94 29.66
N PHE A 240 -15.35 3.62 29.29
CA PHE A 240 -14.75 3.99 28.01
C PHE A 240 -14.94 2.95 26.89
N LYS A 241 -15.70 1.86 27.14
CA LYS A 241 -15.96 0.81 26.13
C LYS A 241 -17.12 1.20 25.20
N GLY A 242 -16.97 2.35 24.53
CA GLY A 242 -18.05 3.02 23.79
C GLY A 242 -18.42 2.42 22.43
N ALA A 243 -17.80 1.33 21.97
CA ALA A 243 -18.02 0.80 20.61
C ALA A 243 -19.49 0.45 20.27
N ALA A 244 -20.33 0.19 21.29
CA ALA A 244 -21.76 -0.08 21.12
C ALA A 244 -22.65 1.19 21.14
N GLU A 245 -22.12 2.34 21.55
CA GLU A 245 -22.90 3.59 21.64
C GLU A 245 -23.53 4.04 20.33
N PRO A 246 -22.85 3.94 19.17
CA PRO A 246 -23.45 4.23 17.86
C PRO A 246 -24.78 3.51 17.61
N LEU A 247 -25.03 2.36 18.24
CA LEU A 247 -26.25 1.58 18.06
C LEU A 247 -27.22 1.70 19.24
N THR A 248 -26.73 2.05 20.44
CA THR A 248 -27.50 2.02 21.69
C THR A 248 -27.88 3.41 22.21
N ARG A 249 -27.24 4.47 21.71
CA ARG A 249 -27.44 5.87 22.12
C ARG A 249 -27.78 6.75 20.93
N ASP A 250 -28.39 7.90 21.21
CA ASP A 250 -28.68 8.91 20.19
C ASP A 250 -27.50 9.88 19.95
N ALA A 251 -26.55 9.92 20.87
CA ALA A 251 -25.36 10.76 20.82
C ALA A 251 -24.23 10.16 21.66
N PRO A 252 -22.96 10.54 21.38
CA PRO A 252 -21.80 10.10 22.15
C PRO A 252 -21.96 10.39 23.65
N SER A 253 -21.50 9.48 24.50
CA SER A 253 -21.32 9.71 25.93
C SER A 253 -20.20 10.73 26.20
N PRO A 254 -20.18 11.37 27.38
CA PRO A 254 -19.05 12.19 27.81
C PRO A 254 -17.70 11.47 27.71
N GLU A 255 -17.67 10.18 28.06
CA GLU A 255 -16.49 9.32 28.03
C GLU A 255 -16.00 9.05 26.59
N MET A 256 -16.93 8.85 25.65
CA MET A 256 -16.61 8.75 24.23
C MET A 256 -16.07 10.07 23.69
N ILE A 257 -16.70 11.21 24.05
CA ILE A 257 -16.20 12.53 23.65
C ILE A 257 -14.79 12.74 24.18
N GLU A 258 -14.53 12.47 25.45
CA GLU A 258 -13.19 12.56 26.05
C GLU A 258 -12.17 11.70 25.28
N THR A 259 -12.51 10.45 24.98
CA THR A 259 -11.64 9.53 24.24
C THR A 259 -11.33 10.05 22.83
N LEU A 260 -12.36 10.43 22.08
CA LEU A 260 -12.21 10.90 20.70
C LEU A 260 -11.44 12.22 20.65
N THR A 261 -11.73 13.15 21.56
CA THR A 261 -10.98 14.41 21.69
C THR A 261 -9.51 14.14 21.97
N ALA A 262 -9.17 13.27 22.93
CA ALA A 262 -7.77 12.95 23.22
C ALA A 262 -7.01 12.37 22.00
N ILE A 263 -7.68 11.50 21.23
CA ILE A 263 -7.09 10.91 20.01
C ILE A 263 -6.90 11.97 18.92
N VAL A 264 -7.94 12.79 18.66
CA VAL A 264 -7.91 13.84 17.65
C VAL A 264 -6.88 14.91 18.00
N ASP A 265 -6.84 15.38 19.25
CA ASP A 265 -5.89 16.38 19.73
C ASP A 265 -4.45 15.90 19.60
N ARG A 266 -4.17 14.63 19.95
CA ARG A 266 -2.83 14.06 19.79
C ARG A 266 -2.43 13.95 18.33
N SER A 267 -3.32 13.46 17.48
CA SER A 267 -3.09 13.36 16.03
C SER A 267 -2.85 14.74 15.40
N HIS A 268 -3.64 15.74 15.80
CA HIS A 268 -3.52 17.12 15.35
C HIS A 268 -2.18 17.72 15.79
N ALA A 269 -1.79 17.55 17.06
CA ALA A 269 -0.51 18.04 17.57
C ALA A 269 0.67 17.43 16.82
N THR A 270 0.69 16.09 16.63
CA THR A 270 1.73 15.42 15.83
C THR A 270 1.82 16.00 14.43
N MET A 271 0.67 16.17 13.75
CA MET A 271 0.62 16.72 12.40
C MET A 271 1.17 18.14 12.34
N VAL A 272 0.72 19.03 13.23
CA VAL A 272 1.18 20.43 13.28
C VAL A 272 2.67 20.50 13.56
N GLU A 273 3.17 19.75 14.55
CA GLU A 273 4.59 19.74 14.93
C GLU A 273 5.49 19.29 13.77
N GLY A 274 5.13 18.20 13.09
CA GLY A 274 5.94 17.70 11.97
C GLY A 274 5.90 18.60 10.74
N ILE A 275 4.73 19.18 10.40
CA ILE A 275 4.62 20.14 9.30
C ILE A 275 5.40 21.42 9.62
N ALA A 276 5.23 21.97 10.82
CA ALA A 276 5.93 23.17 11.28
C ALA A 276 7.45 22.98 11.19
N ALA A 277 7.96 21.85 11.69
CA ALA A 277 9.38 21.50 11.63
C ALA A 277 9.89 21.35 10.19
N GLY A 278 9.12 20.69 9.31
CA GLY A 278 9.53 20.43 7.94
C GLY A 278 9.49 21.67 7.02
N ARG A 279 8.53 22.58 7.25
CA ARG A 279 8.36 23.81 6.45
C ARG A 279 9.00 25.05 7.07
N GLY A 280 9.57 24.95 8.27
CA GLY A 280 10.13 26.09 8.99
C GLY A 280 9.07 27.13 9.36
N LYS A 281 7.89 26.68 9.77
CA LYS A 281 6.72 27.50 10.09
C LYS A 281 6.40 27.42 11.57
N SER A 282 5.66 28.42 12.07
CA SER A 282 5.08 28.34 13.42
C SER A 282 3.88 27.39 13.46
N GLY A 283 3.60 26.81 14.62
CA GLY A 283 2.39 25.99 14.81
C GLY A 283 1.09 26.78 14.59
N GLU A 284 1.10 28.10 14.82
CA GLU A 284 -0.03 28.99 14.54
C GLU A 284 -0.27 29.14 13.04
N GLU A 285 0.79 29.36 12.24
CA GLU A 285 0.66 29.40 10.77
C GLU A 285 0.10 28.08 10.22
N VAL A 286 0.61 26.94 10.71
CA VAL A 286 0.13 25.62 10.29
C VAL A 286 -1.31 25.38 10.75
N GLY A 287 -1.67 25.81 11.96
CA GLY A 287 -3.06 25.78 12.43
C GLY A 287 -3.99 26.57 11.52
N GLY A 288 -3.56 27.75 11.07
CA GLY A 288 -4.30 28.54 10.07
C GLY A 288 -4.45 27.83 8.72
N TRP A 289 -3.46 27.03 8.30
CA TRP A 289 -3.61 26.19 7.11
C TRP A 289 -4.66 25.10 7.30
N ILE A 290 -4.67 24.45 8.46
CA ILE A 290 -5.65 23.40 8.79
C ILE A 290 -7.07 24.00 8.84
N ASP A 291 -7.23 25.17 9.44
CA ASP A 291 -8.52 25.87 9.50
C ASP A 291 -9.06 26.27 8.12
N GLN A 292 -8.17 26.60 7.18
CA GLN A 292 -8.55 26.85 5.78
C GLN A 292 -8.83 25.55 5.00
N ALA A 293 -8.12 24.46 5.35
CA ALA A 293 -8.17 23.11 4.78
C ALA A 293 -7.74 22.99 3.30
N LEU A 294 -8.31 23.80 2.40
CA LEU A 294 -8.17 23.66 0.95
C LEU A 294 -7.33 24.80 0.36
N PHE A 295 -6.32 24.41 -0.42
CA PHE A 295 -5.44 25.32 -1.15
C PHE A 295 -5.33 24.87 -2.62
N THR A 296 -5.51 25.81 -3.54
CA THR A 296 -5.02 25.61 -4.91
C THR A 296 -3.50 25.53 -4.90
N VAL A 297 -2.92 25.01 -5.97
CA VAL A 297 -1.46 24.89 -6.08
C VAL A 297 -0.74 26.24 -5.95
N GLU A 298 -1.33 27.32 -6.49
CA GLU A 298 -0.79 28.69 -6.37
C GLU A 298 -0.86 29.19 -4.93
N GLN A 299 -2.01 28.99 -4.25
CA GLN A 299 -2.18 29.39 -2.85
C GLN A 299 -1.22 28.63 -1.93
N ALA A 300 -1.01 27.34 -2.19
CA ALA A 300 -0.07 26.51 -1.45
C ALA A 300 1.37 27.01 -1.62
N GLN A 301 1.76 27.44 -2.84
CA GLN A 301 3.08 28.02 -3.08
C GLN A 301 3.24 29.37 -2.38
N GLU A 302 2.24 30.26 -2.50
CA GLU A 302 2.23 31.59 -1.85
C GLU A 302 2.31 31.49 -0.32
N ALA A 303 1.63 30.52 0.28
CA ALA A 303 1.68 30.24 1.71
C ALA A 303 3.01 29.61 2.16
N GLY A 304 3.84 29.13 1.23
CA GLY A 304 5.08 28.41 1.50
C GLY A 304 4.86 26.96 1.95
N MET A 305 3.71 26.36 1.60
CA MET A 305 3.41 24.95 1.84
C MET A 305 4.22 24.03 0.90
N ILE A 306 4.52 24.54 -0.31
CA ILE A 306 5.30 23.87 -1.36
C ILE A 306 6.36 24.83 -1.91
N ASP A 307 7.36 24.29 -2.59
CA ASP A 307 8.51 25.04 -3.10
C ASP A 307 8.41 25.38 -4.59
N GLY A 308 7.49 24.74 -5.32
CA GLY A 308 7.30 25.02 -6.74
C GLY A 308 6.14 24.30 -7.38
N ILE A 309 5.91 24.65 -8.64
CA ILE A 309 4.84 24.11 -9.48
C ILE A 309 5.48 23.66 -10.79
N SER A 310 5.42 22.36 -11.09
CA SER A 310 6.02 21.80 -12.29
C SER A 310 5.42 20.44 -12.65
N PRO A 311 5.25 20.12 -13.94
CA PRO A 311 5.02 18.74 -14.36
C PRO A 311 6.17 17.81 -13.94
N TRP A 312 5.92 16.51 -13.95
CA TRP A 312 6.89 15.51 -13.48
C TRP A 312 8.21 15.53 -14.27
N GLU A 313 8.14 15.56 -15.61
CA GLU A 313 9.34 15.43 -16.46
C GLU A 313 10.29 16.63 -16.32
N PRO A 314 9.83 17.89 -16.38
CA PRO A 314 10.70 19.03 -16.13
C PRO A 314 11.28 19.05 -14.71
N PHE A 315 10.48 18.66 -13.70
CA PHE A 315 10.96 18.54 -12.32
C PHE A 315 12.08 17.50 -12.18
N LEU A 316 11.90 16.31 -12.76
CA LEU A 316 12.92 15.25 -12.71
C LEU A 316 14.19 15.67 -13.45
N ALA A 317 14.05 16.35 -14.60
CA ALA A 317 15.19 16.89 -15.34
C ALA A 317 15.95 17.98 -14.57
N GLU A 318 15.23 18.80 -13.78
CA GLU A 318 15.83 19.77 -12.87
C GLU A 318 16.57 19.07 -11.72
N ALA A 319 15.92 18.12 -11.04
CA ALA A 319 16.54 17.38 -9.94
C ALA A 319 17.81 16.62 -10.39
N GLN A 320 17.82 16.07 -11.60
CA GLN A 320 18.98 15.38 -12.17
C GLN A 320 20.22 16.29 -12.28
N GLN A 321 20.07 17.61 -12.35
CA GLN A 321 21.22 18.54 -12.44
C GLN A 321 22.11 18.49 -11.20
N ASP A 322 21.58 18.03 -10.07
CA ASP A 322 22.33 17.84 -8.82
C ASP A 322 23.22 16.59 -8.85
N ALA A 323 23.14 15.75 -9.90
CA ALA A 323 23.82 14.46 -9.96
C ALA A 323 24.31 14.09 -11.38
N ALA A 324 25.62 14.19 -11.59
CA ALA A 324 26.28 13.94 -12.89
C ALA A 324 26.08 12.50 -13.41
N GLY A 325 25.99 11.51 -12.51
CA GLY A 325 25.72 10.10 -12.84
C GLY A 325 24.27 9.81 -13.24
N GLY A 326 23.40 10.82 -13.26
CA GLY A 326 22.01 10.69 -13.65
C GLY A 326 21.14 10.04 -12.58
N TRP A 327 20.06 9.38 -12.98
CA TRP A 327 19.13 8.74 -12.07
C TRP A 327 18.75 7.33 -12.51
N LYS A 328 18.40 6.49 -11.53
CA LYS A 328 17.86 5.15 -11.76
C LYS A 328 16.66 4.89 -10.85
N LYS A 329 15.61 4.29 -11.42
CA LYS A 329 14.39 3.96 -10.70
C LYS A 329 14.63 2.81 -9.71
N VAL A 330 14.08 2.95 -8.51
CA VAL A 330 14.06 1.91 -7.48
C VAL A 330 13.11 0.80 -7.93
N SER A 331 13.60 -0.43 -7.94
CA SER A 331 12.74 -1.60 -8.07
C SER A 331 12.29 -2.06 -6.69
N MET A 332 10.99 -2.00 -6.44
CA MET A 332 10.36 -2.55 -5.23
C MET A 332 9.95 -4.02 -5.39
N LYS A 333 10.08 -4.59 -6.60
CA LYS A 333 9.74 -5.99 -6.81
C LYS A 333 10.79 -6.87 -6.15
N GLN A 334 10.38 -7.64 -5.16
CA GLN A 334 10.97 -8.95 -4.94
C GLN A 334 10.55 -9.76 -6.15
N ASP A 335 11.48 -10.00 -7.08
CA ASP A 335 11.18 -10.65 -8.34
C ASP A 335 10.87 -12.13 -8.08
N MET A 336 9.65 -12.41 -7.61
CA MET A 336 9.20 -13.77 -7.27
C MET A 336 9.22 -14.69 -8.48
N LEU A 337 9.19 -14.12 -9.70
CA LEU A 337 9.36 -14.86 -10.95
C LEU A 337 10.83 -15.15 -11.28
N ALA A 338 11.77 -14.37 -10.75
CA ALA A 338 13.20 -14.62 -10.91
C ALA A 338 13.74 -15.67 -9.93
N ASP A 339 13.02 -15.95 -8.83
CA ASP A 339 13.28 -17.10 -7.95
C ASP A 339 12.13 -18.13 -8.05
N PRO A 340 12.26 -19.15 -8.94
CA PRO A 340 11.30 -20.23 -9.07
C PRO A 340 10.98 -20.92 -7.74
N THR A 341 11.92 -20.91 -6.80
CA THR A 341 11.77 -21.49 -5.46
C THR A 341 10.91 -20.61 -4.55
N ALA A 342 11.03 -19.29 -4.65
CA ALA A 342 10.17 -18.35 -3.95
C ALA A 342 8.72 -18.48 -4.44
N LEU A 343 8.53 -18.59 -5.76
CA LEU A 343 7.22 -18.86 -6.34
C LEU A 343 6.65 -20.21 -5.86
N GLN A 344 7.43 -21.29 -5.92
CA GLN A 344 7.00 -22.62 -5.45
C GLN A 344 6.60 -22.62 -3.97
N ARG A 345 7.34 -21.91 -3.09
CA ARG A 345 6.96 -21.76 -1.68
C ARG A 345 5.69 -20.94 -1.50
N PHE A 346 5.56 -19.85 -2.27
CA PHE A 346 4.38 -18.99 -2.22
C PHE A 346 3.10 -19.73 -2.60
N ILE A 347 3.14 -20.54 -3.66
CA ILE A 347 1.98 -21.35 -4.09
C ILE A 347 1.85 -22.68 -3.33
N GLY A 348 2.61 -22.87 -2.24
CA GLY A 348 2.48 -24.02 -1.35
C GLY A 348 3.04 -25.35 -1.88
N LEU A 349 3.79 -25.33 -2.99
CA LEU A 349 4.44 -26.51 -3.58
C LEU A 349 5.77 -26.88 -2.91
N ALA A 350 6.33 -25.99 -2.08
CA ALA A 350 7.53 -26.25 -1.30
C ALA A 350 7.37 -25.79 0.15
N PRO A 351 7.90 -26.53 1.15
CA PRO A 351 7.80 -26.15 2.54
C PRO A 351 8.52 -24.81 2.80
N PRO A 352 8.02 -23.97 3.74
CA PRO A 352 8.68 -22.73 4.10
C PRO A 352 10.08 -23.03 4.64
N LYS A 353 11.08 -22.27 4.15
CA LYS A 353 12.47 -22.42 4.60
C LYS A 353 12.55 -21.96 6.05
N ARG A 354 12.74 -22.90 6.98
CA ARG A 354 13.02 -22.54 8.38
C ARG A 354 14.45 -22.05 8.49
N PRO A 355 14.72 -20.93 9.18
CA PRO A 355 16.08 -20.46 9.40
C PRO A 355 16.87 -21.51 10.20
N SER A 356 18.12 -21.74 9.81
CA SER A 356 19.05 -22.63 10.53
C SER A 356 19.86 -21.91 11.61
N GLU A 357 19.87 -20.58 11.58
CA GLU A 357 20.60 -19.70 12.50
C GLU A 357 19.64 -19.10 13.55
N PRO A 358 20.16 -18.55 14.68
CA PRO A 358 19.35 -17.81 15.63
C PRO A 358 18.55 -16.69 14.93
N HIS A 359 17.25 -16.63 15.18
CA HIS A 359 16.34 -15.71 14.49
C HIS A 359 15.23 -15.24 15.42
N VAL A 360 14.62 -14.12 15.06
CA VAL A 360 13.40 -13.59 15.68
C VAL A 360 12.25 -13.76 14.68
N ALA A 361 11.15 -14.36 15.12
CA ALA A 361 9.96 -14.51 14.30
C ALA A 361 9.09 -13.26 14.38
N LEU A 362 8.82 -12.64 13.22
CA LEU A 362 7.83 -11.57 13.09
C LEU A 362 6.46 -12.19 12.83
N VAL A 363 5.49 -11.90 13.70
CA VAL A 363 4.11 -12.38 13.58
C VAL A 363 3.19 -11.18 13.45
N TYR A 364 2.47 -11.12 12.34
CA TYR A 364 1.51 -10.04 12.06
C TYR A 364 0.14 -10.38 12.66
N ALA A 365 -0.41 -9.45 13.44
CA ALA A 365 -1.78 -9.49 13.93
C ALA A 365 -2.52 -8.23 13.43
N VAL A 366 -2.92 -8.26 12.15
CA VAL A 366 -3.45 -7.10 11.42
C VAL A 366 -4.93 -7.30 11.15
N GLY A 367 -5.73 -6.29 11.49
CA GLY A 367 -7.17 -6.29 11.28
C GLY A 367 -7.97 -6.85 12.47
N ASN A 368 -9.24 -7.15 12.23
CA ASN A 368 -10.13 -7.67 13.26
C ASN A 368 -9.73 -9.10 13.64
N ILE A 369 -9.70 -9.38 14.94
CA ILE A 369 -9.46 -10.73 15.45
C ILE A 369 -10.77 -11.52 15.33
N ILE A 370 -10.73 -12.62 14.59
CA ILE A 370 -11.88 -13.52 14.38
C ILE A 370 -11.60 -14.90 14.99
N ASP A 371 -12.68 -15.62 15.30
CA ASP A 371 -12.58 -17.04 15.63
C ASP A 371 -12.32 -17.86 14.35
N GLY A 372 -11.51 -18.92 14.47
CA GLY A 372 -11.22 -19.84 13.36
C GLY A 372 -9.86 -19.60 12.70
N LYS A 373 -9.77 -19.91 11.39
CA LYS A 373 -8.55 -19.66 10.61
C LYS A 373 -8.60 -18.24 10.04
N GLY A 374 -7.69 -17.40 10.53
CA GLY A 374 -7.40 -16.07 9.99
C GLY A 374 -6.40 -16.10 8.84
#